data_AF-A0A1I6FUT3-F1
#
_entry.id   AF-A0A1I6FUT3-F1
#
_cell.length_a   1.000
_cell.length_b   1.000
_cell.length_c   1.000
_cell.angle_alpha   90.00
_cell.angle_beta   90.00
_cell.angle_gamma   90.00
#
_symmetry.space_group_name_H-M   'P 1'
#
loop_
_entity.id
_entity.type
_entity.pdbx_description
1 polymer ?
#
loop_
_entity_poly.entity_id
_entity_poly.type
_entity_poly.pdbx_seq_one_letter_code
_entity_poly.pdbx_strand_id
1 'polypeptide(L)' 'MSTENAATFDCPDCDVRAPSTSVPYDSLGYVVCPVCGYAATPALERSSSAERSPAGD' A
#
# COMPACT_ATOMS: atom_id res chain seq x y z
N MET A 1 3.81 27.49 18.16
CA MET A 1 3.96 26.60 16.99
C MET A 1 2.87 25.56 17.10
N SER A 2 1.88 25.59 16.22
CA SER A 2 0.79 24.62 16.21
C SER A 2 1.36 23.33 15.64
N THR A 3 1.52 22.32 16.50
CA THR A 3 1.98 20.99 16.10
C THR A 3 1.04 20.47 15.03
N GLU A 4 1.56 20.38 13.80
CA GLU A 4 0.90 19.77 12.65
C GLU A 4 0.17 18.51 13.09
N ASN A 5 -1.10 18.41 12.74
CA ASN A 5 -1.91 17.21 12.90
C ASN A 5 -1.26 16.14 12.02
N ALA A 6 -0.31 15.39 12.59
CA ALA A 6 0.37 14.33 11.88
C ALA A 6 -0.71 13.32 11.45
N ALA A 7 -0.89 13.18 10.14
CA ALA A 7 -1.77 12.17 9.60
C ALA A 7 -1.38 10.82 10.22
N THR A 8 -2.36 10.15 10.81
CA THR A 8 -2.18 8.81 11.37
C THR A 8 -2.62 7.82 10.31
N PHE A 9 -1.76 6.86 10.01
CA PHE A 9 -2.07 5.75 9.13
C PHE A 9 -2.79 4.66 9.94
N ASP A 10 -3.97 4.29 9.48
CA ASP A 10 -4.75 3.16 9.98
C ASP A 10 -4.71 2.02 8.94
N CYS A 11 -4.20 0.86 9.35
CA CYS A 11 -4.13 -0.30 8.48
C CYS A 11 -5.46 -1.08 8.48
N PRO A 12 -6.13 -1.29 7.34
CA PRO A 12 -7.40 -2.00 7.28
C PRO A 12 -7.28 -3.53 7.48
N ASP A 13 -6.06 -4.06 7.46
CA ASP A 13 -5.80 -5.50 7.52
C ASP A 13 -5.54 -5.99 8.96
N CYS A 14 -4.72 -5.26 9.72
CA CYS A 14 -4.37 -5.61 11.10
C CYS A 14 -4.78 -4.57 12.15
N ASP A 15 -5.54 -3.53 11.75
CA ASP A 15 -6.03 -2.44 12.59
C ASP A 15 -4.94 -1.64 13.34
N VAL A 16 -3.68 -1.72 12.88
CA VAL A 16 -2.60 -0.95 13.49
C VAL A 16 -2.70 0.53 13.14
N ARG A 17 -2.44 1.39 14.13
CA ARG A 17 -2.31 2.85 13.97
C ARG A 17 -0.87 3.28 14.14
N ALA A 18 -0.33 3.97 13.14
CA ALA A 18 1.03 4.50 13.20
C ALA A 18 1.10 5.91 12.60
N PRO A 19 1.93 6.81 13.13
CA PRO A 19 2.10 8.15 12.55
C PRO A 19 2.76 8.05 11.18
N SER A 20 2.33 8.85 10.20
CA SER A 20 2.91 8.84 8.84
C SER A 20 4.42 9.08 8.80
N THR A 21 5.00 9.70 9.84
CA THR A 21 6.46 9.88 9.97
C THR A 21 7.22 8.60 10.33
N SER A 22 6.54 7.62 10.95
CA SER A 22 7.08 6.28 11.22
C SER A 22 6.62 5.24 10.18
N VAL A 23 5.77 5.70 9.25
CA VAL A 23 5.31 5.13 7.99
C VAL A 23 6.39 4.68 7.00
N PRO A 24 6.83 3.41 6.82
CA PRO A 24 7.72 3.13 5.69
C PRO A 24 6.95 3.31 4.37
N TYR A 25 7.62 3.92 3.39
CA TYR A 25 7.12 4.04 2.01
C TYR A 25 7.88 3.07 1.12
N ASP A 26 7.18 2.43 0.18
CA ASP A 26 7.82 1.64 -0.87
C ASP A 26 8.56 2.53 -1.87
N SER A 27 9.37 1.93 -2.74
CA SER A 27 10.08 2.55 -3.87
C SER A 27 9.18 3.43 -4.75
N LEU A 28 7.90 3.10 -4.85
CA LEU A 28 6.89 3.85 -5.61
C LEU A 28 6.28 5.03 -4.84
N GLY A 29 6.61 5.20 -3.55
CA GLY A 29 6.03 6.24 -2.68
C GLY A 29 4.70 5.87 -2.06
N TYR A 30 4.30 4.60 -2.06
CA TYR A 30 3.09 4.12 -1.38
C TYR A 30 3.38 3.75 0.07
N VAL A 31 2.42 4.01 0.96
CA VAL A 31 2.50 3.64 2.37
C VAL A 31 2.47 2.12 2.54
N VAL A 32 3.36 1.60 3.39
CA VAL A 32 3.46 0.18 3.76
C VAL A 32 3.28 0.03 5.26
N CYS A 33 2.36 -0.83 5.68
CA CYS A 33 2.15 -1.13 7.09
C CYS A 33 3.42 -1.73 7.71
N PRO A 34 3.98 -1.16 8.79
CA PRO A 34 5.21 -1.66 9.41
C PRO A 34 5.02 -2.97 10.19
N VAL A 35 3.77 -3.41 10.43
CA VAL A 35 3.46 -4.62 11.20
C VAL A 35 3.20 -5.81 10.28
N CYS A 36 2.19 -5.72 9.41
CA CYS A 36 1.82 -6.82 8.52
C CYS A 36 2.39 -6.69 7.11
N GLY A 37 3.00 -5.56 6.75
CA GLY A 37 3.51 -5.32 5.40
C GLY A 37 2.44 -4.97 4.36
N TYR A 38 1.19 -4.72 4.77
CA TYR A 38 0.12 -4.28 3.88
C TYR A 38 0.52 -2.98 3.17
N ALA A 39 0.69 -3.04 1.85
CA ALA A 39 0.88 -1.86 1.03
C ALA A 39 -0.47 -1.39 0.50
N ALA A 40 -0.81 -0.11 0.70
CA ALA A 40 -1.97 0.51 0.08
C ALA A 40 -1.70 0.80 -1.41
N THR A 41 -1.09 -0.16 -2.11
CA THR A 41 -1.05 -0.12 -3.56
C THR A 41 -2.50 -0.12 -4.01
N PRO A 42 -2.93 0.79 -4.91
CA PRO A 42 -4.18 0.56 -5.62
C PRO A 42 -4.03 -0.85 -6.17
N ALA A 43 -4.87 -1.78 -5.71
CA ALA A 43 -4.83 -3.15 -6.18
C ALA A 43 -4.68 -3.01 -7.68
N LEU A 44 -3.51 -3.42 -8.20
CA LEU A 44 -3.29 -3.44 -9.62
C LEU A 44 -4.27 -4.52 -10.03
N GLU A 45 -5.51 -4.09 -10.26
CA GLU A 45 -6.68 -4.86 -10.68
C GLU A 45 -6.08 -5.86 -11.60
N ARG A 46 -5.98 -7.10 -11.10
CA ARG A 46 -5.05 -8.12 -11.56
C ARG A 46 -5.00 -7.93 -13.05
N SER A 47 -3.96 -7.26 -13.54
CA SER A 47 -3.67 -7.28 -14.95
C SER A 47 -3.38 -8.75 -15.06
N SER A 48 -4.41 -9.49 -15.49
CA SER A 48 -4.35 -10.90 -15.76
C SER A 48 -3.34 -10.99 -16.87
N SER A 49 -2.07 -10.95 -16.47
CA SER A 49 -0.94 -11.58 -17.10
C SER A 49 -1.22 -13.07 -16.95
N ALA A 50 -2.28 -13.50 -17.64
CA ALA A 50 -2.82 -14.84 -17.69
C ALA A 50 -3.94 -14.97 -18.74
N GLU A 51 -4.27 -13.94 -19.54
CA GLU A 51 -4.63 -14.23 -20.94
C GLU A 51 -3.33 -14.20 -21.75
N ARG A 52 -2.53 -15.26 -21.56
CA ARG A 52 -1.62 -15.69 -22.62
C ARG A 52 -2.49 -15.93 -23.83
N SER A 53 -2.26 -15.14 -24.86
CA SER A 53 -2.80 -15.28 -26.21
C SER A 53 -2.94 -16.77 -26.56
N PRO A 54 -4.12 -17.27 -26.98
CA PRO A 54 -4.13 -18.53 -27.70
C PRO A 54 -3.30 -18.28 -28.96
N ALA A 55 -2.23 -19.06 -29.11
CA ALA A 55 -1.42 -19.10 -30.31
C ALA A 55 -2.34 -19.26 -31.54
N GLY A 56 -1.98 -18.58 -32.63
CA GLY A 56 -2.63 -18.79 -33.91
C GLY A 56 -2.45 -20.22 -34.43
N ASP A 57 -3.44 -20.69 -35.19
CA ASP A 57 -3.36 -21.07 -36.62
C ASP A 57 -4.77 -21.46 -37.08
#